data_AF-A0AAW1RI44-F1
#
_entry.id   AF-A0AAW1RI44-F1
#
_cell.length_a   1.000
_cell.length_b   1.000
_cell.length_c   1.000
_cell.angle_alpha   90.00
_cell.angle_beta   90.00
_cell.angle_gamma   90.00
#
_symmetry.space_group_name_H-M   'P 1'
#
loop_
_entity.id
_entity.type
_entity.pdbx_description
1 polymer ?
#
loop_
_entity_poly.entity_id
_entity_poly.type
_entity_poly.pdbx_seq_one_letter_code
_entity_poly.pdbx_strand_id
1 'polypeptide(L)'
;MLALGVSYFANVLATVALFTEFGVKLGYLGNNWPGPSHSAALANTVIGSACLLELLWIAVIWARRLLASYRLGKCWKHRRRRISLLVEMELLVQIINLVSFLIPNAAVLHTPCQAANRWIITICVGVRWTCWNTLFGLICIHAPHVNPHGAPPAGTVSQEATREATVHSAAIPRYRDSR
;
A
#
# COMPACT_ATOMS: atom_id res chain seq x y z
N MET A 1 13.29 -10.49 -3.27
CA MET A 1 11.81 -10.54 -3.21
C MET A 1 11.31 -11.11 -1.88
N LEU A 2 11.94 -12.14 -1.30
CA LEU A 2 11.59 -12.68 0.04
C LEU A 2 11.52 -11.63 1.16
N ALA A 3 12.49 -10.71 1.25
CA ALA A 3 12.48 -9.66 2.28
C ALA A 3 11.29 -8.68 2.18
N LEU A 4 10.77 -8.45 0.96
CA LEU A 4 9.57 -7.63 0.76
C LEU A 4 8.31 -8.39 1.18
N GLY A 5 8.25 -9.69 0.89
CA GLY A 5 7.12 -10.55 1.29
C GLY A 5 6.99 -10.71 2.81
N VAL A 6 8.12 -10.89 3.52
CA VAL A 6 8.13 -10.99 4.99
C VAL A 6 7.73 -9.67 5.65
N SER A 7 8.25 -8.55 5.14
CA SER A 7 7.86 -7.21 5.61
C SER A 7 6.39 -6.92 5.33
N TYR A 8 5.87 -7.36 4.19
CA TYR A 8 4.45 -7.22 3.85
C TYR A 8 3.56 -8.04 4.80
N PHE A 9 3.93 -9.29 5.08
CA PHE A 9 3.18 -10.14 6.01
C PHE A 9 3.20 -9.59 7.45
N ALA A 10 4.35 -9.11 7.91
CA ALA A 10 4.48 -8.44 9.20
C ALA A 10 3.62 -7.16 9.28
N ASN A 11 3.61 -6.37 8.22
CA ASN A 11 2.75 -5.19 8.14
C ASN A 11 1.26 -5.55 8.11
N VAL A 12 0.86 -6.61 7.41
CA VAL A 12 -0.53 -7.08 7.40
C VAL A 12 -0.94 -7.55 8.80
N LEU A 13 -0.11 -8.36 9.47
CA LEU A 13 -0.36 -8.78 10.86
C LEU A 13 -0.46 -7.59 11.82
N ALA A 14 0.47 -6.64 11.73
CA ALA A 14 0.44 -5.41 12.52
C ALA A 14 -0.84 -4.61 12.23
N THR A 15 -1.26 -4.54 10.96
CA THR A 15 -2.49 -3.84 10.56
C THR A 15 -3.73 -4.52 11.12
N VAL A 16 -3.80 -5.86 11.13
CA VAL A 16 -4.91 -6.64 11.71
C VAL A 16 -4.95 -6.49 13.24
N ALA A 17 -3.80 -6.52 13.91
CA ALA A 17 -3.70 -6.27 15.34
C ALA A 17 -4.16 -4.84 15.70
N LEU A 18 -3.79 -3.86 14.87
CA LEU A 18 -4.25 -2.47 15.00
C LEU A 18 -5.75 -2.33 14.72
N PHE A 19 -6.31 -3.14 13.82
CA PHE A 19 -7.74 -3.16 13.47
C PHE A 19 -8.59 -3.72 14.60
N THR A 20 -8.15 -4.82 15.20
CA THR A 20 -8.82 -5.47 16.33
C THR A 20 -8.79 -4.55 17.55
N GLU A 21 -7.65 -3.93 17.86
CA GLU A 21 -7.62 -2.89 18.90
C GLU A 21 -8.54 -1.72 18.59
N PHE A 22 -8.52 -1.20 17.36
CA PHE A 22 -9.33 -0.06 16.99
C PHE A 22 -10.84 -0.36 17.07
N GLY A 23 -11.27 -1.55 16.64
CA GLY A 23 -12.67 -2.00 16.76
C GLY A 23 -13.11 -2.12 18.21
N VAL A 24 -12.24 -2.66 19.07
CA VAL A 24 -12.46 -2.67 20.52
C VAL A 24 -12.55 -1.25 21.07
N LYS A 25 -11.70 -0.31 20.60
CA LYS A 25 -11.74 1.11 21.02
C LYS A 25 -12.94 1.89 20.46
N LEU A 26 -13.55 1.46 19.36
CA LEU A 26 -14.80 2.05 18.87
C LEU A 26 -16.01 1.55 19.65
N GLY A 27 -16.03 0.28 20.05
CA GLY A 27 -17.15 -0.34 20.77
C GLY A 27 -17.46 0.31 22.11
N TYR A 28 -16.46 0.83 22.83
CA TYR A 28 -16.68 1.51 24.12
C TYR A 28 -16.95 3.02 24.01
N LEU A 29 -16.98 3.63 22.82
CA LEU A 29 -17.37 5.06 22.68
C LEU A 29 -18.85 5.30 23.06
N GLY A 30 -19.69 4.25 23.05
CA GLY A 30 -21.11 4.32 23.42
C GLY A 30 -21.39 4.11 24.92
N ASN A 31 -20.51 3.42 25.67
CA ASN A 31 -20.75 3.01 27.05
C ASN A 31 -19.54 3.39 27.91
N ASN A 32 -19.68 4.38 28.80
CA ASN A 32 -18.73 4.80 29.85
C ASN A 32 -17.30 4.28 29.65
N TRP A 33 -16.60 4.82 28.64
CA TRP A 33 -15.23 4.46 28.29
C TRP A 33 -14.35 4.51 29.54
N PRO A 34 -13.96 3.36 30.14
CA PRO A 34 -12.86 3.38 31.08
C PRO A 34 -11.65 3.70 30.20
N GLY A 35 -10.97 4.82 30.46
CA GLY A 35 -9.75 5.21 29.74
C GLY A 35 -8.87 4.00 29.41
N PRO A 36 -8.17 3.95 28.26
CA PRO A 36 -7.25 2.85 28.01
C PRO A 36 -6.34 2.69 29.22
N SER A 37 -6.21 1.46 29.73
CA SER A 37 -5.34 1.21 30.87
C SER A 37 -3.94 1.71 30.53
N HIS A 38 -3.29 2.37 31.49
CA HIS A 38 -1.96 2.94 31.29
C HIS A 38 -0.97 1.91 30.73
N SER A 39 -1.13 0.64 31.13
CA SER A 39 -0.39 -0.52 30.62
C SER A 39 -0.60 -0.79 29.12
N ALA A 40 -1.83 -0.67 28.61
CA ALA A 40 -2.12 -0.89 27.20
C ALA A 40 -1.58 0.25 26.32
N ALA A 41 -1.74 1.50 26.77
CA ALA A 41 -1.17 2.65 26.07
C ALA A 41 0.37 2.58 25.98
N LEU A 42 1.01 2.11 27.06
CA LEU A 42 2.46 1.89 27.08
C LEU A 42 2.88 0.80 26.10
N ALA A 43 2.25 -0.38 26.15
CA ALA A 43 2.56 -1.49 25.24
C ALA A 43 2.40 -1.08 23.76
N ASN A 44 1.31 -0.39 23.44
CA ASN A 44 1.03 0.10 22.09
C ASN A 44 2.04 1.12 21.62
N THR A 45 2.52 1.98 22.52
CA THR A 45 3.56 2.97 22.20
C THR A 45 4.89 2.29 21.92
N VAL A 46 5.28 1.28 22.71
CA VAL A 46 6.51 0.49 22.50
C VAL A 46 6.46 -0.28 21.18
N ILE A 47 5.37 -1.01 20.92
CA ILE A 47 5.21 -1.78 19.68
C ILE A 47 5.16 -0.85 18.47
N GLY A 48 4.36 0.22 18.55
CA GLY A 48 4.22 1.19 17.46
C GLY A 48 5.54 1.90 17.14
N SER A 49 6.34 2.26 18.16
CA SER A 49 7.64 2.90 17.94
C SER A 49 8.66 1.94 17.33
N ALA A 50 8.67 0.67 17.74
CA ALA A 50 9.52 -0.36 17.11
C ALA A 50 9.17 -0.53 15.62
N CYS A 51 7.89 -0.63 15.28
CA CYS A 51 7.43 -0.69 13.89
C CYS A 51 7.76 0.60 13.10
N LEU A 52 7.70 1.78 13.74
CA LEU A 52 8.07 3.04 13.09
C LEU A 52 9.56 3.06 12.74
N LEU A 53 10.41 2.63 13.66
CA LEU A 53 11.86 2.55 13.45
C LEU A 53 12.20 1.58 12.31
N GLU A 54 11.52 0.43 12.25
CA GLU A 54 11.68 -0.52 11.15
C GLU A 54 11.27 0.10 9.80
N LEU A 55 10.13 0.80 9.74
CA LEU A 55 9.68 1.50 8.54
C LEU A 55 10.65 2.61 8.10
N LEU A 56 11.16 3.41 9.04
CA LEU A 56 12.15 4.43 8.76
C LEU A 56 13.47 3.82 8.27
N TRP A 57 13.88 2.69 8.82
CA TRP A 57 15.04 1.95 8.34
C TRP A 57 14.88 1.48 6.89
N ILE A 58 13.70 0.92 6.55
CA ILE A 58 13.34 0.54 5.18
C ILE A 58 13.34 1.78 4.27
N ALA A 59 12.82 2.91 4.73
CA ALA A 59 12.81 4.17 4.00
C ALA A 59 14.23 4.65 3.66
N VAL A 60 15.14 4.59 4.62
CA VAL A 60 16.56 4.94 4.42
C VAL A 60 17.21 4.01 3.41
N ILE A 61 16.99 2.69 3.50
CA ILE A 61 17.51 1.73 2.51
C ILE A 61 16.98 2.03 1.12
N TRP A 62 15.69 2.31 0.99
CA TRP A 62 15.06 2.64 -0.28
C TRP A 62 15.62 3.95 -0.86
N ALA A 63 15.74 5.01 -0.06
CA ALA A 63 16.31 6.28 -0.46
C ALA A 63 17.76 6.11 -0.94
N ARG A 64 18.58 5.34 -0.22
CA ARG A 64 19.95 5.02 -0.65
C ARG A 64 20.01 4.33 -2.01
N ARG A 65 19.08 3.41 -2.29
CA ARG A 65 18.98 2.73 -3.61
C ARG A 65 18.54 3.68 -4.72
N LEU A 66 17.64 4.61 -4.41
CA LEU A 66 17.20 5.64 -5.35
C LEU A 66 18.37 6.57 -5.70
N LEU A 67 19.08 7.09 -4.68
CA LEU A 67 20.26 7.94 -4.88
C LEU A 67 21.36 7.23 -5.67
N ALA A 68 21.64 5.96 -5.37
CA ALA A 68 22.62 5.18 -6.12
C ALA A 68 22.21 5.02 -7.60
N SER A 69 20.92 4.77 -7.86
CA SER A 69 20.41 4.67 -9.23
C SER A 69 20.51 5.99 -9.99
N TYR A 70 20.25 7.11 -9.31
CA TYR A 70 20.38 8.46 -9.86
C TYR A 70 21.84 8.80 -10.19
N ARG A 71 22.78 8.54 -9.27
CA ARG A 71 24.22 8.74 -9.49
C ARG A 71 24.78 7.93 -10.66
N LEU A 72 24.20 6.76 -10.92
CA LEU A 72 24.58 5.90 -12.05
C LEU A 72 23.93 6.33 -13.38
N GLY A 73 23.20 7.44 -13.43
CA GLY A 73 22.55 7.94 -14.65
C GLY A 73 21.52 6.98 -15.24
N LYS A 74 21.01 6.03 -14.44
CA LYS A 74 20.08 5.01 -14.96
C LYS A 74 18.72 5.64 -15.21
N CYS A 75 18.39 5.87 -16.47
CA CYS A 75 17.04 6.25 -16.88
C CYS A 75 16.07 5.10 -16.59
N TRP A 76 15.12 5.33 -15.68
CA TRP A 76 14.09 4.35 -15.38
C TRP A 76 13.06 4.33 -16.50
N LYS A 77 12.79 3.14 -17.06
CA LYS A 77 11.64 2.94 -17.95
C LYS A 77 10.36 3.40 -17.23
N HIS A 78 9.43 4.00 -17.97
CA HIS A 78 8.19 4.57 -17.42
C HIS A 78 7.44 3.62 -16.46
N ARG A 79 7.38 2.32 -16.77
CA ARG A 79 6.81 1.28 -15.89
C ARG A 79 7.53 1.16 -14.54
N ARG A 80 8.86 1.18 -14.51
CA ARG A 80 9.65 1.10 -13.26
C ARG A 80 9.49 2.37 -12.41
N ARG A 81 9.40 3.53 -13.05
CA ARG A 81 9.12 4.80 -12.37
C ARG A 81 7.77 4.79 -11.66
N ARG A 82 6.71 4.29 -12.32
CA ARG A 82 5.39 4.14 -11.70
C ARG A 82 5.40 3.21 -10.49
N ILE A 83 6.02 2.03 -10.61
CA ILE A 83 6.11 1.07 -9.50
C ILE A 83 6.86 1.68 -8.30
N SER A 84 7.95 2.40 -8.56
CA SER A 84 8.70 3.02 -7.48
C SER A 84 7.93 4.15 -6.80
N LEU A 85 7.17 4.96 -7.55
CA LEU A 85 6.31 5.99 -6.97
C LEU A 85 5.19 5.36 -6.11
N LEU A 86 4.63 4.23 -6.54
CA LEU A 86 3.63 3.51 -5.75
C LEU A 86 4.23 3.01 -4.41
N VAL A 87 5.43 2.43 -4.44
CA VAL A 87 6.12 1.98 -3.22
C VAL A 87 6.45 3.15 -2.30
N GLU A 88 6.89 4.28 -2.86
CA GLU A 88 7.16 5.50 -2.11
C GLU A 88 5.90 6.04 -1.42
N MET A 89 4.78 6.11 -2.15
CA MET A 89 3.50 6.53 -1.60
C MET A 89 2.99 5.57 -0.52
N GLU A 90 3.13 4.26 -0.72
CA GLU A 90 2.75 3.26 0.27
C GLU A 90 3.55 3.43 1.57
N LEU A 91 4.86 3.61 1.46
CA LEU A 91 5.74 3.84 2.60
C LEU A 91 5.39 5.13 3.35
N LEU A 92 5.15 6.24 2.63
CA LEU A 92 4.75 7.51 3.24
C LEU A 92 3.42 7.40 3.98
N VAL A 93 2.41 6.76 3.37
CA VAL A 93 1.10 6.57 3.99
C VAL A 93 1.19 5.68 5.22
N GLN A 94 2.01 4.62 5.20
CA GLN A 94 2.24 3.77 6.37
C GLN A 94 2.90 4.55 7.52
N ILE A 95 3.90 5.40 7.23
CA ILE A 95 4.53 6.25 8.25
C ILE A 95 3.50 7.19 8.88
N ILE A 96 2.69 7.89 8.06
CA ILE A 96 1.65 8.80 8.57
C ILE A 96 0.65 8.04 9.44
N ASN A 97 0.19 6.87 8.99
CA ASN A 97 -0.73 6.03 9.74
C ASN A 97 -0.15 5.61 11.10
N LEU A 98 1.12 5.23 11.16
CA LEU A 98 1.78 4.82 12.41
C LEU A 98 2.03 6.00 13.37
N VAL A 99 2.40 7.16 12.83
CA VAL A 99 2.55 8.39 13.63
C VAL A 99 1.21 8.80 14.22
N SER A 100 0.13 8.79 13.43
CA SER A 100 -1.23 9.04 13.91
C SER A 100 -1.73 7.97 14.89
N PHE A 101 -1.18 6.75 14.87
CA PHE A 101 -1.42 5.76 15.90
C PHE A 101 -0.66 6.07 17.20
N LEU A 102 0.59 6.52 17.13
CA LEU A 102 1.42 6.80 18.30
C LEU A 102 0.98 8.06 19.07
N ILE A 103 0.62 9.14 18.37
CA ILE A 103 0.23 10.42 18.98
C ILE A 103 -0.80 10.26 20.11
N PRO A 104 -1.98 9.62 19.90
CA PRO A 104 -2.97 9.51 20.95
C PRO A 104 -2.53 8.59 22.09
N ASN A 105 -1.75 7.54 21.83
CA ASN A 105 -1.22 6.66 22.89
C ASN A 105 -0.18 7.40 23.75
N ALA A 106 0.69 8.22 23.13
CA ALA A 106 1.64 9.07 23.84
C ALA A 106 0.94 10.19 24.63
N ALA A 107 -0.12 10.79 24.08
CA ALA A 107 -0.90 11.82 24.77
C ALA A 107 -1.56 11.28 26.06
N VAL A 108 -2.08 10.05 26.01
CA VAL A 108 -2.64 9.36 27.20
C VAL A 108 -1.57 9.15 28.28
N LEU A 109 -0.32 8.87 27.90
CA LEU A 109 0.78 8.68 28.85
C LEU A 109 1.26 10.00 29.48
N HIS A 110 1.18 11.12 28.77
CA HIS A 110 1.74 12.39 29.21
C HIS A 110 0.75 13.23 30.05
N THR A 111 -0.55 13.20 29.76
CA THR A 111 -1.55 13.99 30.48
C THR A 111 -2.78 13.16 30.84
N PRO A 112 -3.05 12.92 32.14
CA PRO A 112 -4.23 12.18 32.57
C PRO A 112 -5.55 12.97 32.38
N CYS A 113 -5.48 14.27 32.04
CA CYS A 113 -6.67 15.10 31.79
C CYS A 113 -7.35 14.74 30.46
N GLN A 114 -8.46 14.02 30.55
CA GLN A 114 -9.15 13.37 29.42
C GLN A 114 -9.82 14.32 28.41
N ALA A 115 -10.16 15.55 28.81
CA ALA A 115 -10.99 16.44 27.99
C ALA A 115 -10.25 17.02 26.76
N ALA A 116 -8.99 17.43 26.92
CA ALA A 116 -8.19 17.98 25.82
C ALA A 116 -7.78 16.90 24.79
N ASN A 117 -7.63 15.66 25.26
CA ASN A 117 -7.16 14.55 24.43
C ASN A 117 -8.24 14.04 23.45
N ARG A 118 -9.53 14.33 23.69
CA ARG A 118 -10.63 13.83 22.84
C ARG A 118 -10.54 14.36 21.40
N TRP A 119 -10.19 15.63 21.22
CA TRP A 119 -10.04 16.23 19.88
C TRP A 119 -8.88 15.62 19.09
N ILE A 120 -7.72 15.44 19.74
CA ILE A 120 -6.54 14.82 19.14
C ILE A 120 -6.85 13.38 18.69
N ILE A 121 -7.53 12.62 19.54
CA ILE A 121 -7.94 11.24 19.23
C ILE A 121 -8.85 11.23 17.99
N THR A 122 -9.88 12.07 17.92
CA THR A 122 -10.79 12.14 16.77
C THR A 122 -10.07 12.46 15.46
N ILE A 123 -9.17 13.45 15.48
CA ILE A 123 -8.38 13.82 14.29
C ILE A 123 -7.48 12.65 13.86
N CYS A 124 -6.76 12.04 14.81
CA CYS A 124 -5.89 10.90 14.52
C CYS A 124 -6.67 9.71 13.94
N VAL A 125 -7.88 9.45 14.43
CA VAL A 125 -8.77 8.43 13.88
C VAL A 125 -9.17 8.75 12.44
N GLY A 126 -9.54 10.01 12.16
CA GLY A 126 -9.84 10.47 10.81
C GLY A 126 -8.65 10.30 9.85
N VAL A 127 -7.45 10.67 10.29
CA VAL A 127 -6.22 10.50 9.49
C VAL A 127 -5.91 9.03 9.23
N ARG A 128 -6.07 8.16 10.23
CA ARG A 128 -5.86 6.71 10.04
C ARG A 128 -6.86 6.12 9.05
N TRP A 129 -8.12 6.54 9.12
CA TRP A 129 -9.15 6.14 8.17
C TRP A 129 -8.78 6.53 6.73
N THR A 130 -8.33 7.76 6.50
CA THR A 130 -7.92 8.21 5.15
C THR A 130 -6.66 7.48 4.66
N CYS A 131 -5.70 7.19 5.55
CA CYS A 131 -4.52 6.39 5.22
C CYS A 131 -4.91 4.98 4.77
N TRP A 132 -5.84 4.32 5.47
CA TRP A 132 -6.32 2.99 5.09
C TRP A 132 -7.02 2.97 3.73
N ASN A 133 -7.89 3.95 3.45
CA ASN A 133 -8.53 4.06 2.14
C ASN A 133 -7.50 4.26 1.03
N THR A 134 -6.46 5.06 1.30
CA THR A 134 -5.35 5.26 0.36
C THR A 134 -4.57 3.98 0.12
N LEU A 135 -4.22 3.23 1.18
CA LEU A 135 -3.53 1.94 1.07
C LEU A 135 -4.36 0.92 0.28
N PHE A 136 -5.66 0.84 0.56
CA PHE A 136 -6.57 -0.02 -0.19
C PHE A 136 -6.57 0.33 -1.69
N GLY A 137 -6.66 1.62 -2.02
CA GLY A 137 -6.54 2.10 -3.40
C GLY A 137 -5.22 1.71 -4.07
N LEU A 138 -4.09 1.85 -3.36
CA LEU A 138 -2.77 1.46 -3.85
C LEU A 138 -2.68 -0.06 -4.12
N ILE A 139 -3.28 -0.89 -3.26
CA ILE A 139 -3.35 -2.34 -3.44
C ILE A 139 -4.20 -2.71 -4.66
N CYS A 140 -5.37 -2.09 -4.83
CA CYS A 140 -6.23 -2.30 -5.99
C CYS A 140 -5.53 -1.92 -7.30
N ILE A 141 -4.70 -0.86 -7.30
CA ILE A 141 -3.89 -0.47 -8.47
C ILE A 141 -2.76 -1.48 -8.74
N HIS A 142 -2.25 -2.15 -7.71
CA HIS A 142 -1.17 -3.13 -7.84
C HIS A 142 -1.64 -4.47 -8.42
N ALA A 143 -2.85 -4.94 -8.06
CA ALA A 143 -3.36 -6.25 -8.44
C ALA A 143 -3.28 -6.57 -9.96
N PRO A 144 -3.62 -5.65 -10.89
CA PRO A 144 -3.54 -5.90 -12.33
C PRO A 144 -2.10 -5.99 -12.86
N HIS A 145 -1.13 -5.40 -12.17
CA HIS A 145 0.27 -5.38 -12.60
C HIS A 145 1.06 -6.64 -12.22
N VAL A 146 0.50 -7.48 -11.33
CA VAL A 146 1.06 -8.77 -10.88
C VAL A 146 0.48 -9.94 -11.69
N ASN A 147 0.09 -9.72 -12.95
CA ASN A 147 -0.21 -10.82 -13.87
C ASN A 147 1.08 -11.22 -14.60
N PRO A 148 1.81 -12.28 -14.16
CA PRO A 148 3.06 -12.73 -14.78
C PRO A 148 2.83 -13.48 -16.10
N HIS A 149 1.59 -13.82 -16.42
CA HIS A 149 1.23 -14.41 -17.68
C HIS A 149 0.70 -13.30 -18.58
N GLY A 150 1.43 -13.01 -19.65
CA GLY A 150 0.97 -12.16 -20.75
C GLY A 150 -0.18 -12.80 -21.50
N ALA A 151 -1.22 -13.25 -20.79
CA ALA A 151 -2.49 -13.56 -21.41
C ALA A 151 -3.01 -12.23 -21.98
N PRO A 152 -3.13 -12.11 -23.32
CA PRO A 152 -3.80 -10.96 -23.90
C PRO A 152 -5.17 -10.82 -23.23
N PRO A 153 -5.66 -9.58 -22.98
CA PRO A 153 -7.02 -9.40 -22.49
C PRO A 153 -7.95 -10.20 -23.40
N ALA A 154 -8.86 -10.97 -22.82
CA ALA A 154 -9.69 -11.99 -23.49
C ALA A 154 -10.53 -11.48 -24.70
N GLY A 155 -10.42 -10.21 -25.07
CA GLY A 155 -11.02 -9.60 -26.26
C GLY A 155 -10.08 -9.34 -27.45
N THR A 156 -8.76 -9.48 -27.36
CA THR A 156 -7.86 -9.14 -28.51
C THR A 156 -7.53 -10.32 -29.43
N VAL A 157 -7.69 -11.57 -28.97
CA VAL A 157 -7.39 -12.77 -29.79
C VAL A 157 -8.36 -12.91 -30.99
N SER A 158 -9.58 -12.39 -30.89
CA SER A 158 -10.54 -12.49 -32.00
C SER A 158 -10.25 -11.53 -33.16
N GLN A 159 -9.51 -10.44 -32.95
CA GLN A 159 -9.26 -9.47 -34.03
C GLN A 159 -8.04 -9.84 -34.88
N GLU A 160 -7.00 -10.40 -34.28
CA GLU A 160 -5.77 -10.77 -35.01
C GLU A 160 -5.96 -12.04 -35.85
N ALA A 161 -6.68 -13.04 -35.32
CA ALA A 161 -7.06 -14.24 -36.09
C ALA A 161 -7.99 -13.93 -37.28
N THR A 162 -8.88 -12.94 -37.15
CA THR A 162 -9.74 -12.50 -38.27
C THR A 162 -8.93 -11.72 -39.31
N ARG A 163 -7.93 -10.94 -38.89
CA ARG A 163 -7.08 -10.17 -39.79
C ARG A 163 -6.15 -11.08 -40.61
N GLU A 164 -5.60 -12.13 -40.00
CA GLU A 164 -4.79 -13.13 -40.70
C GLU A 164 -5.63 -14.00 -41.66
N ALA A 165 -6.86 -14.36 -41.30
CA ALA A 165 -7.78 -15.05 -42.20
C ALA A 165 -8.17 -14.18 -43.43
N THR A 166 -8.27 -12.86 -43.25
CA THR A 166 -8.61 -11.94 -44.35
C THR A 166 -7.43 -11.70 -45.29
N VAL A 167 -6.18 -11.69 -44.78
CA VAL A 167 -4.97 -11.52 -45.60
C VAL A 167 -4.64 -12.78 -46.40
N HIS A 168 -4.82 -13.98 -45.82
CA HIS A 168 -4.57 -15.23 -46.54
C HIS A 168 -5.64 -15.56 -47.59
N SER A 169 -6.87 -15.05 -47.45
CA SER A 169 -7.92 -15.22 -48.47
C SER A 169 -7.77 -14.29 -49.68
N ALA A 170 -6.88 -13.29 -49.64
CA ALA A 170 -6.65 -12.34 -50.73
C ALA A 170 -5.47 -12.72 -51.65
N ALA A 171 -4.72 -13.79 -51.31
CA ALA A 171 -3.49 -14.18 -52.01
C ALA A 171 -3.64 -15.43 -52.90
N ILE A 172 -4.80 -15.64 -53.53
CA ILE A 172 -4.94 -16.64 -54.61
C ILE A 172 -4.78 -15.91 -55.95
N PRO A 173 -3.60 -15.96 -56.61
CA PRO A 173 -3.46 -15.46 -57.96
C PRO A 173 -4.31 -16.34 -58.90
N ARG A 174 -5.33 -15.73 -59.52
CA ARG A 174 -6.03 -16.35 -60.66
C ARG A 174 -5.04 -16.47 -61.81
N TYR A 175 -4.56 -17.69 -62.07
CA TYR A 175 -3.86 -18.02 -63.30
C TYR A 175 -4.86 -17.85 -64.45
N ARG A 176 -4.69 -16.76 -65.21
CA ARG A 176 -5.51 -16.44 -66.39
C ARG A 176 -4.87 -17.12 -67.58
N ASP A 177 -5.37 -18.29 -67.93
CA ASP A 177 -4.99 -18.99 -69.15
C ASP A 177 -5.32 -18.13 -70.38
N SER A 178 -4.29 -17.78 -71.14
CA SER A 178 -4.38 -17.22 -72.48
C SER A 178 -4.30 -18.35 -73.51
N ARG A 179 -5.39 -18.54 -74.26
CA ARG A 179 -5.41 -19.12 -75.60
C ARG A 179 -6.16 -18.17 -76.52
#